data_AF-A0A6A3AEZ3-F1
#
_entry.id   AF-A0A6A3AEZ3-F1
#
_cell.length_a   1.000
_cell.length_b   1.000
_cell.length_c   1.000
_cell.angle_alpha   90.00
_cell.angle_beta   90.00
_cell.angle_gamma   90.00
#
_symmetry.space_group_name_H-M   'P 1'
#
loop_
_entity.id
_entity.type
_entity.pdbx_description
1 polymer ?
#
loop_
_entity_poly.entity_id
_entity_poly.type
_entity_poly.pdbx_seq_one_letter_code
_entity_poly.pdbx_strand_id
1 'polypeptide(L)'
;MLHCLVGRSTTDPMSNDCCSIYDLLNKSLLDLVAKGLVQESDVDSFNVPYYTPKEQEVREIIKEEGSFNLDKIEVFEVNWDFEDDYGNQSYVFEKNKSGQMLQKPLEQLMNLCLLLNSERP
;
A
#
# COMPACT_ATOMS: atom_id res chain seq x y z
N MET A 1 -20.64 -11.81 -7.14
CA MET A 1 -19.55 -10.90 -7.56
C MET A 1 -18.35 -11.20 -6.67
N LEU A 2 -17.12 -11.23 -7.20
CA LEU A 2 -15.92 -11.51 -6.41
C LEU A 2 -15.03 -10.26 -6.39
N HIS A 3 -14.65 -9.81 -5.20
CA HIS A 3 -13.72 -8.70 -4.99
C HIS A 3 -12.53 -9.17 -4.18
N CYS A 4 -11.34 -8.76 -4.61
CA CYS A 4 -10.10 -8.91 -3.85
C CYS A 4 -9.60 -7.51 -3.51
N LEU A 5 -9.49 -7.23 -2.21
CA LEU A 5 -9.02 -5.95 -1.69
C LEU A 5 -7.76 -6.22 -0.87
N VAL A 6 -6.81 -5.30 -0.92
CA VAL A 6 -5.72 -5.27 0.06
C VAL A 6 -6.29 -4.68 1.34
N GLY A 7 -6.30 -5.47 2.40
CA GLY A 7 -6.83 -5.06 3.70
C GLY A 7 -5.74 -4.99 4.77
N ARG A 8 -6.17 -4.67 5.99
CA ARG A 8 -5.32 -4.69 7.19
C ARG A 8 -5.90 -5.61 8.27
N SER A 9 -5.03 -6.17 9.10
CA SER A 9 -5.41 -7.02 10.23
C SER A 9 -5.78 -6.19 11.48
N THR A 10 -5.13 -5.03 11.63
CA THR A 10 -5.21 -4.19 12.83
C THR A 10 -6.38 -3.23 12.81
N THR A 11 -6.81 -2.81 14.00
CA THR A 11 -7.81 -1.74 14.13
C THR A 11 -7.21 -0.37 13.80
N ASP A 12 -5.93 -0.15 14.14
CA ASP A 12 -5.20 1.06 13.77
C ASP A 12 -5.00 1.13 12.24
N PRO A 13 -5.53 2.16 11.56
CA PRO A 13 -5.36 2.35 10.12
C PRO A 13 -3.94 2.82 9.73
N MET A 14 -3.10 3.20 10.68
CA MET A 14 -1.73 3.67 10.45
C MET A 14 -0.67 2.63 10.87
N SER A 15 -1.07 1.37 11.05
CA SER A 15 -0.16 0.31 11.50
C SER A 15 0.87 -0.08 10.43
N ASN A 16 1.98 -0.69 10.86
CA ASN A 16 3.00 -1.15 9.93
C ASN A 16 2.49 -2.20 8.94
N ASP A 17 1.46 -2.97 9.30
CA ASP A 17 0.83 -4.00 8.44
C ASP A 17 0.35 -3.44 7.10
N CYS A 18 -0.11 -2.18 7.07
CA CYS A 18 -0.57 -1.52 5.85
C CYS A 18 0.45 -0.58 5.22
N CYS A 19 1.27 0.04 6.07
CA CYS A 19 1.76 1.37 5.78
C CYS A 19 3.30 1.43 5.64
N SER A 20 3.97 0.29 5.82
CA SER A 20 5.42 0.13 5.65
C SER A 20 5.95 0.65 4.30
N ILE A 21 5.16 0.51 3.23
CA ILE A 21 5.55 0.96 1.90
C ILE A 21 5.51 2.50 1.77
N TYR A 22 4.59 3.14 2.48
CA TYR A 22 4.45 4.59 2.52
C TYR A 22 5.53 5.23 3.38
N ASP A 23 6.00 4.56 4.42
CA ASP A 23 7.15 5.02 5.20
C ASP A 23 8.43 5.08 4.34
N LEU A 24 8.64 4.08 3.47
CA LEU A 24 9.76 4.07 2.53
C LEU A 24 9.63 5.18 1.48
N LEU A 25 8.42 5.38 0.98
CA LEU A 25 8.12 6.49 0.07
C LEU A 25 8.40 7.84 0.73
N ASN A 26 7.90 8.06 1.93
CA ASN A 26 8.07 9.31 2.68
C ASN A 26 9.55 9.61 2.91
N LYS A 27 10.34 8.62 3.36
CA LYS A 27 11.80 8.77 3.48
C LYS A 27 12.46 9.15 2.17
N SER A 28 12.05 8.52 1.07
CA SER A 28 12.59 8.82 -0.27
C SER A 28 12.25 10.25 -0.71
N LEU A 29 11.03 10.72 -0.46
CA LEU A 29 10.60 12.10 -0.77
C LEU A 29 11.37 13.12 0.07
N LEU A 30 11.54 12.88 1.37
CA LEU A 30 12.33 13.74 2.26
C LEU A 30 13.80 13.83 1.82
N ASP A 31 14.38 12.71 1.35
CA ASP A 31 15.73 12.72 0.76
C ASP A 31 15.82 13.57 -0.52
N LEU A 32 14.76 13.60 -1.33
CA LEU A 32 14.69 14.46 -2.53
C LEU A 32 14.57 15.94 -2.16
N VAL A 33 13.81 16.26 -1.10
CA VAL A 33 13.72 17.62 -0.54
C VAL A 33 15.08 18.07 -0.01
N ALA A 34 15.76 17.22 0.77
CA ALA A 34 17.10 17.52 1.28
C ALA A 34 18.14 17.77 0.17
N LYS A 35 17.96 17.14 -0.99
CA LYS A 35 18.78 17.36 -2.20
C LYS A 35 18.35 18.57 -3.03
N GLY A 36 17.26 19.24 -2.67
CA GLY A 36 16.69 20.37 -3.41
C GLY A 36 16.07 19.99 -4.76
N LEU A 37 15.71 18.72 -4.95
CA LEU A 37 15.11 18.22 -6.19
C LEU A 37 13.59 18.39 -6.21
N VAL A 38 12.97 18.50 -5.04
CA VAL A 38 11.53 18.68 -4.82
C VAL A 38 11.34 19.72 -3.72
N GLN A 39 10.27 20.52 -3.80
CA GLN A 39 9.94 21.47 -2.73
C GLN A 39 9.23 20.77 -1.58
N GLU A 40 9.50 21.19 -0.35
CA GLU A 40 8.83 20.66 0.85
C GLU A 40 7.31 20.83 0.77
N SER A 41 6.83 21.98 0.26
CA SER A 41 5.39 22.24 0.07
C SER A 41 4.71 21.25 -0.89
N ASP A 42 5.45 20.73 -1.87
CA ASP A 42 4.91 19.77 -2.83
C ASP A 42 4.78 18.40 -2.15
N VAL A 43 5.68 18.04 -1.24
CA VAL A 43 5.60 16.82 -0.43
C VAL A 43 4.47 16.92 0.61
N ASP A 44 4.33 18.06 1.28
CA ASP A 44 3.29 18.29 2.30
C ASP A 44 1.86 18.26 1.72
N SER A 45 1.70 18.71 0.47
CA SER A 45 0.41 18.72 -0.22
C SER A 45 0.11 17.42 -0.99
N PHE A 46 1.13 16.59 -1.21
CA PHE A 46 0.99 15.30 -1.89
C PHE A 46 0.20 14.32 -1.02
N ASN A 47 -0.91 13.82 -1.56
CA ASN A 47 -1.72 12.82 -0.88
C ASN A 47 -1.73 11.51 -1.69
N VAL A 48 -1.66 10.39 -1.00
CA VAL A 48 -1.86 9.08 -1.63
C VAL A 48 -3.31 8.66 -1.36
N PRO A 49 -4.20 8.66 -2.36
CA PRO A 49 -5.62 8.34 -2.17
C PRO A 49 -5.82 6.82 -2.10
N TYR A 50 -5.20 6.19 -1.12
CA TYR A 50 -5.24 4.76 -0.91
C TYR A 50 -5.55 4.45 0.55
N TYR A 51 -6.46 3.50 0.76
CA TYR A 51 -6.90 3.07 2.07
C TYR A 51 -6.99 1.55 2.11
N THR A 52 -6.46 0.94 3.16
CA THR A 52 -6.42 -0.50 3.36
C THR A 52 -7.48 -0.90 4.39
N PRO A 53 -8.73 -1.22 3.99
CA PRO A 53 -9.80 -1.42 4.95
C PRO A 53 -9.59 -2.64 5.85
N LYS A 54 -10.17 -2.59 7.04
CA LYS A 54 -10.35 -3.78 7.87
C LYS A 54 -11.56 -4.58 7.36
N GLU A 55 -11.54 -5.90 7.52
CA GLU A 55 -12.66 -6.78 7.12
C GLU A 55 -14.02 -6.27 7.64
N GLN A 56 -14.05 -5.81 8.89
CA GLN A 56 -15.26 -5.30 9.51
C GLN A 56 -15.82 -4.06 8.80
N GLU A 57 -14.97 -3.12 8.38
CA GLU A 57 -15.39 -1.92 7.65
C GLU A 57 -16.05 -2.29 6.32
N VAL A 58 -15.48 -3.26 5.60
CA VAL A 58 -16.04 -3.77 4.34
C VAL A 58 -17.42 -4.40 4.58
N ARG A 59 -17.57 -5.21 5.63
CA ARG A 59 -18.86 -5.83 5.99
C ARG A 59 -19.92 -4.78 6.33
N GLU A 60 -19.55 -3.75 7.07
CA GLU A 60 -20.45 -2.67 7.46
C GLU A 60 -20.93 -1.88 6.24
N ILE A 61 -20.02 -1.52 5.33
CA ILE A 61 -20.34 -0.80 4.08
C ILE A 61 -21.27 -1.64 3.19
N ILE A 62 -20.99 -2.93 3.00
CA ILE A 62 -21.85 -3.81 2.18
C ILE A 62 -23.27 -3.88 2.76
N LYS A 63 -23.37 -3.98 4.09
CA LYS A 63 -24.66 -4.02 4.79
C LYS A 63 -25.42 -2.70 4.71
N GLU A 64 -24.70 -1.58 4.83
CA GLU A 64 -25.29 -0.23 4.74
C GLU A 64 -25.81 0.07 3.33
N GLU A 65 -25.04 -0.31 2.30
CA GLU A 65 -25.40 -0.07 0.90
C GLU A 65 -26.59 -0.97 0.47
N GLY A 66 -26.57 -2.25 0.85
CA GLY A 66 -27.74 -3.13 0.78
C GLY A 66 -28.09 -3.72 -0.60
N SER A 67 -27.34 -3.42 -1.66
CA SER A 67 -27.55 -4.02 -3.00
C SER A 67 -26.92 -5.41 -3.14
N PHE A 68 -26.01 -5.78 -2.23
CA PHE A 68 -25.28 -7.04 -2.27
C PHE A 68 -25.61 -7.94 -1.08
N ASN A 69 -25.82 -9.23 -1.37
CA ASN A 69 -25.84 -10.28 -0.34
C ASN A 69 -24.42 -10.79 -0.13
N LEU A 70 -23.93 -10.77 1.11
CA LEU A 70 -22.59 -11.23 1.46
C LEU A 70 -22.56 -12.75 1.66
N ASP A 71 -22.09 -13.50 0.67
CA ASP A 71 -21.95 -14.95 0.76
C ASP A 71 -20.76 -15.38 1.63
N LYS A 72 -19.57 -14.82 1.36
CA LYS A 72 -18.31 -15.16 2.04
C LYS A 72 -17.34 -13.99 1.98
N ILE A 73 -16.54 -13.83 3.03
CA ILE A 73 -15.34 -12.99 3.04
C ILE A 73 -14.22 -13.79 3.70
N GLU A 74 -13.04 -13.72 3.11
CA GLU A 74 -11.84 -14.40 3.58
C GLU A 74 -10.70 -13.38 3.64
N VAL A 75 -9.88 -13.51 4.68
CA VAL A 75 -8.68 -12.68 4.88
C VAL A 75 -7.50 -13.64 5.03
N PHE A 76 -6.44 -13.36 4.29
CA PHE A 76 -5.19 -14.11 4.37
C PHE A 76 -4.02 -13.15 4.15
N GLU A 77 -2.89 -13.50 4.74
CA GLU A 77 -1.65 -12.73 4.60
C GLU A 77 -0.94 -13.12 3.31
N VAL A 78 -0.31 -12.14 2.67
CA VAL A 78 0.48 -12.33 1.45
C VAL A 78 1.87 -11.77 1.70
N ASN A 79 2.91 -12.55 1.39
CA ASN A 79 4.26 -12.02 1.41
C ASN A 79 4.47 -11.10 0.20
N TRP A 80 4.97 -9.90 0.47
CA TRP A 80 5.31 -8.90 -0.53
C TRP A 80 6.62 -9.22 -1.26
N ASP A 81 7.49 -10.01 -0.64
CA ASP A 81 8.67 -10.59 -1.28
C ASP A 81 8.38 -12.02 -1.74
N PHE A 82 8.11 -12.18 -3.03
CA PHE A 82 7.80 -13.48 -3.63
C PHE A 82 9.02 -14.42 -3.69
N GLU A 83 10.24 -13.94 -3.41
CA GLU A 83 11.46 -14.75 -3.38
C GLU A 83 11.80 -15.29 -1.97
N ASP A 84 11.15 -14.77 -0.92
CA ASP A 84 11.28 -15.28 0.45
C ASP A 84 10.67 -16.69 0.57
N ASP A 85 11.46 -17.71 0.25
CA ASP A 85 11.11 -19.11 0.51
C ASP A 85 11.42 -19.43 1.98
N TYR A 86 10.47 -19.15 2.87
CA TYR A 86 10.53 -19.50 4.29
C TYR A 86 10.73 -21.02 4.54
N GLY A 87 10.49 -21.88 3.54
CA GLY A 87 10.73 -23.32 3.62
C GLY A 87 12.18 -23.74 3.35
N ASN A 88 13.01 -22.83 2.83
CA ASN A 88 14.39 -23.13 2.46
C ASN A 88 15.38 -22.67 3.54
N GLN A 89 15.97 -23.63 4.25
CA GLN A 89 16.98 -23.39 5.29
C GLN A 89 18.29 -22.77 4.76
N SER A 90 18.50 -22.73 3.44
CA SER A 90 19.62 -22.04 2.80
C SER A 90 19.25 -20.67 2.22
N TYR A 91 18.06 -20.13 2.53
CA TYR A 91 17.64 -18.82 2.04
C TYR A 91 18.61 -17.73 2.52
N VAL A 92 19.15 -16.98 1.58
CA VAL A 92 19.96 -15.79 1.85
C VAL A 92 19.16 -14.60 1.39
N PHE A 93 18.71 -13.78 2.34
CA PHE A 93 17.97 -12.55 2.04
C PHE A 93 18.83 -11.60 1.19
N GLU A 94 18.47 -11.46 -0.08
CA GLU A 94 19.18 -10.61 -1.03
C GLU A 94 18.48 -9.26 -1.18
N LYS A 95 18.71 -8.37 -0.22
CA LYS A 95 18.09 -7.03 -0.10
C LYS A 95 17.93 -6.26 -1.41
N ASN A 96 18.90 -6.36 -2.32
CA ASN A 96 18.88 -5.65 -3.60
C ASN A 96 17.84 -6.20 -4.58
N LYS A 97 17.58 -7.52 -4.57
CA LYS A 97 16.56 -8.15 -5.42
C LYS A 97 15.17 -7.88 -4.88
N SER A 98 14.96 -8.07 -3.58
CA SER A 98 13.71 -7.72 -2.89
C SER A 98 13.29 -6.27 -3.17
N GLY A 99 14.24 -5.33 -3.11
CA GLY A 99 13.99 -3.93 -3.44
C GLY A 99 13.61 -3.66 -4.91
N GLN A 100 14.19 -4.40 -5.86
CA GLN A 100 13.87 -4.26 -7.29
C GLN A 100 12.47 -4.79 -7.64
N MET A 101 11.96 -5.79 -6.90
CA MET A 101 10.63 -6.36 -7.12
C MET A 101 9.52 -5.34 -6.85
N LEU A 102 9.70 -4.48 -5.85
CA LEU A 102 8.73 -3.44 -5.49
C LEU A 102 8.89 -2.15 -6.31
N GLN A 103 10.02 -1.96 -6.99
CA GLN A 103 10.32 -0.71 -7.70
C GLN A 103 9.27 -0.38 -8.77
N LYS A 104 9.01 -1.30 -9.69
CA LYS A 104 8.08 -1.04 -10.81
C LYS A 104 6.62 -0.86 -10.36
N PRO A 105 6.06 -1.71 -9.48
CA PRO A 105 4.72 -1.49 -8.95
C PRO A 105 4.58 -0.14 -8.22
N LEU A 106 5.60 0.23 -7.43
CA LEU A 106 5.61 1.52 -6.73
C LEU A 106 5.68 2.70 -7.69
N GLU A 107 6.52 2.63 -8.71
CA GLU A 107 6.61 3.66 -9.74
C GLU A 107 5.26 3.86 -10.45
N GLN A 108 4.58 2.77 -10.81
CA GLN A 108 3.25 2.82 -11.40
C GLN A 108 2.22 3.45 -10.46
N LEU A 109 2.21 3.03 -9.19
CA LEU A 109 1.31 3.59 -8.17
C LEU A 109 1.56 5.09 -7.98
N MET A 110 2.83 5.50 -7.92
CA MET A 110 3.22 6.90 -7.77
C MET A 110 2.80 7.76 -8.95
N ASN A 111 2.98 7.26 -10.18
CA ASN A 111 2.50 7.96 -11.37
C ASN A 111 0.97 8.15 -11.36
N LEU A 112 0.23 7.13 -10.93
CA LEU A 112 -1.22 7.24 -10.75
C LEU A 112 -1.56 8.28 -9.67
N CYS A 113 -0.86 8.27 -8.54
CA CYS A 113 -1.07 9.27 -7.49
C CYS A 113 -0.80 10.67 -8.02
N LEU A 114 0.30 10.90 -8.73
CA LEU A 114 0.61 12.22 -9.32
C LEU A 114 -0.50 12.71 -10.25
N LEU A 115 -1.06 11.84 -11.10
CA LEU A 115 -2.21 12.18 -11.94
C LEU A 115 -3.43 12.59 -11.10
N LEU A 116 -3.82 11.77 -10.13
CA LEU A 116 -4.95 12.06 -9.24
C LEU A 116 -4.75 13.34 -8.43
N ASN A 117 -3.51 13.68 -8.10
CA ASN A 117 -3.16 14.91 -7.38
C ASN A 117 -3.22 16.15 -8.30
N SER A 118 -2.86 15.99 -9.58
CA SER A 118 -2.89 17.07 -10.57
C SER A 118 -4.29 17.46 -11.04
N GLU A 119 -5.27 16.57 -10.88
CA GLU A 119 -6.68 16.81 -11.20
C GLU A 119 -7.48 17.44 -10.05
N ARG A 120 -6.85 17.70 -8.89
CA ARG A 120 -7.49 18.39 -7.76
C ARG A 120 -7.53 19.91 -8.05
N PRO A 121 -8.71 20.55 -8.02
CA PRO A 121 -8.87 21.98 -8.28
C PRO A 121 -8.27 22.88 -7.20
#